data_AF-A0A946P401-F1
#
_entry.id   AF-A0A946P401-F1
#
_cell.length_a   1.000
_cell.length_b   1.000
_cell.length_c   1.000
_cell.angle_alpha   90.00
_cell.angle_beta   90.00
_cell.angle_gamma   90.00
#
_symmetry.space_group_name_H-M   'P 1'
#
loop_
_entity.id
_entity.type
_entity.pdbx_description
1 polymer ?
#
loop_
_entity_poly.entity_id
_entity_poly.type
_entity_poly.pdbx_seq_one_letter_code
_entity_poly.pdbx_strand_id
1 'polypeptide(L)'
;MSLLKQELRKQIPKVQNEIKQLIVDKGDEKISDVTVAQAFSGLRGIKAFVCDTSSVSADKGLIIRGIPLLEITHILPEEVFFLLLTGRLPTKDELVDLKKDFSSHLEVPDYVWRVLSEMPDDAHPMTLFNTGILAMQNESVFRK
;
A
#
# COMPACT_ATOMS: atom_id res chain seq x y z
N MET A 1 16.42 3.03 13.69
CA MET A 1 15.24 2.39 13.06
C MET A 1 14.04 3.25 13.40
N SER A 2 13.33 3.77 12.41
CA SER A 2 12.18 4.68 12.62
C SER A 2 11.11 4.05 13.50
N LEU A 3 10.31 4.89 14.17
CA LEU A 3 9.26 4.45 15.08
C LEU A 3 8.22 3.58 14.35
N LEU A 4 7.90 3.91 13.10
CA LEU A 4 7.04 3.11 12.23
C LEU A 4 7.59 1.68 12.03
N LYS A 5 8.88 1.53 11.73
CA LYS A 5 9.50 0.19 11.55
C LYS A 5 9.50 -0.61 12.84
N GLN A 6 9.69 0.04 13.99
CA GLN A 6 9.60 -0.62 15.29
C GLN A 6 8.19 -1.13 15.59
N GLU A 7 7.17 -0.33 15.26
CA GLU A 7 5.77 -0.74 15.42
C GLU A 7 5.42 -1.92 14.52
N LEU A 8 5.75 -1.85 13.24
CA LEU A 8 5.54 -2.96 12.29
C LEU A 8 6.23 -4.25 12.75
N ARG A 9 7.46 -4.16 13.26
CA ARG A 9 8.18 -5.33 13.77
C ARG A 9 7.46 -6.03 14.93
N LYS A 10 6.71 -5.31 15.75
CA LYS A 10 5.90 -5.88 16.84
C LYS A 10 4.61 -6.53 16.30
N GLN A 11 4.03 -5.99 15.25
CA GLN A 11 2.74 -6.44 14.71
C GLN A 11 2.88 -7.62 13.75
N ILE A 12 3.90 -7.64 12.90
CA ILE A 12 4.10 -8.67 11.86
C ILE A 12 3.98 -10.10 12.40
N PRO A 13 4.65 -10.50 13.51
CA PRO A 13 4.55 -11.86 14.03
C PRO A 13 3.13 -12.23 14.47
N LYS A 14 2.36 -11.27 14.99
CA LYS A 14 0.97 -11.49 15.43
C LYS A 14 0.08 -11.79 14.23
N VAL A 15 0.13 -10.93 13.22
CA VAL A 15 -0.64 -11.08 11.98
C VAL A 15 -0.26 -12.38 11.25
N GLN A 16 1.04 -12.73 11.21
CA GLN A 16 1.49 -14.01 10.65
C GLN A 16 0.88 -15.21 11.37
N ASN A 17 0.79 -15.16 12.70
CA ASN A 17 0.17 -16.23 13.47
C ASN A 17 -1.35 -16.28 13.27
N GLU A 18 -2.03 -15.13 13.20
CA GLU A 18 -3.46 -15.05 12.90
C GLU A 18 -3.79 -15.65 11.53
N ILE A 19 -3.01 -15.33 10.50
CA ILE A 19 -3.16 -15.89 9.15
C ILE A 19 -2.95 -17.41 9.17
N LYS A 20 -1.89 -17.88 9.84
CA LYS A 20 -1.63 -19.32 9.98
C LYS A 20 -2.78 -20.04 10.67
N GLN A 21 -3.30 -19.47 11.76
CA GLN A 21 -4.42 -20.05 12.49
C GLN A 21 -5.69 -20.08 11.63
N LEU A 22 -5.97 -19.00 10.89
CA LEU A 22 -7.13 -18.95 9.98
C LEU A 22 -7.06 -20.04 8.91
N ILE A 23 -5.88 -20.30 8.35
CA ILE A 23 -5.67 -21.36 7.35
C ILE A 23 -5.83 -22.75 7.99
N VAL A 24 -5.33 -22.95 9.22
CA VAL A 24 -5.52 -24.21 9.96
C VAL A 24 -7.00 -24.46 10.26
N ASP A 25 -7.73 -23.44 10.68
CA ASP A 25 -9.12 -23.57 11.14
C ASP A 25 -10.10 -23.65 9.95
N LYS A 26 -9.82 -22.96 8.85
CA LYS A 26 -10.78 -22.70 7.76
C LYS A 26 -10.18 -22.79 6.35
N GLY A 27 -9.02 -23.43 6.18
CA GLY A 27 -8.31 -23.46 4.89
C GLY A 27 -9.12 -24.07 3.74
N ASP A 28 -9.97 -25.05 4.04
CA ASP A 28 -10.81 -25.74 3.05
C ASP A 28 -12.22 -25.13 2.91
N GLU A 29 -12.52 -24.05 3.65
CA GLU A 29 -13.82 -23.38 3.59
C GLU A 29 -13.99 -22.61 2.28
N LYS A 30 -15.17 -22.76 1.67
CA LYS A 30 -15.48 -22.15 0.39
C LYS A 30 -15.78 -20.65 0.55
N ILE A 31 -14.95 -19.79 -0.07
CA ILE A 31 -15.13 -18.32 -0.02
C ILE A 31 -15.92 -17.74 -1.20
N SER A 32 -15.95 -18.44 -2.34
CA SER A 32 -16.62 -17.98 -3.57
C SER A 32 -16.99 -19.16 -4.48
N ASP A 33 -18.05 -18.98 -5.27
CA ASP A 33 -18.38 -19.80 -6.44
C ASP A 33 -17.84 -19.16 -7.71
N VAL A 34 -17.54 -19.98 -8.73
CA VAL A 34 -16.99 -19.52 -10.02
C VAL A 34 -17.80 -20.11 -11.17
N THR A 35 -18.27 -19.25 -12.07
CA THR A 35 -18.99 -19.61 -13.30
C THR A 35 -18.14 -19.36 -14.55
N VAL A 36 -18.50 -19.99 -15.67
CA VAL A 36 -17.82 -19.79 -16.97
C VAL A 36 -17.88 -18.31 -17.40
N ALA A 37 -19.02 -17.64 -17.22
CA ALA A 37 -19.16 -16.23 -17.55
C ALA A 37 -18.19 -15.34 -16.74
N GLN A 38 -17.97 -15.68 -15.46
CA GLN A 38 -17.04 -14.90 -14.63
C GLN A 38 -15.59 -15.04 -15.09
N ALA A 39 -15.20 -16.20 -15.64
CA ALA A 39 -13.88 -16.41 -16.21
C ALA A 39 -13.58 -15.47 -17.38
N PHE A 40 -14.58 -15.16 -18.22
CA PHE A 40 -14.43 -14.22 -19.33
C PHE A 40 -14.68 -12.74 -18.95
N SER A 41 -15.19 -12.46 -17.74
CA SER A 41 -15.52 -11.10 -17.29
C SER A 41 -14.42 -10.42 -16.47
N GLY A 42 -13.25 -11.04 -16.34
CA GLY A 42 -12.17 -10.55 -15.48
C GLY A 42 -12.49 -10.70 -13.99
N LEU A 43 -12.99 -11.87 -13.57
CA LEU A 43 -13.26 -12.21 -12.17
C LEU A 43 -14.35 -11.37 -11.48
N ARG A 44 -15.28 -10.79 -12.24
CA ARG A 44 -16.38 -9.97 -11.69
C ARG A 44 -17.18 -10.76 -10.64
N GLY A 45 -17.24 -10.21 -9.42
CA GLY A 45 -17.99 -10.81 -8.31
C GLY A 45 -17.31 -12.01 -7.64
N ILE A 46 -16.07 -12.37 -8.03
CA ILE A 46 -15.30 -13.43 -7.38
C ILE A 46 -14.44 -12.83 -6.27
N LYS A 47 -14.50 -13.41 -5.08
CA LYS A 47 -13.54 -13.10 -4.00
C LYS A 47 -12.24 -13.84 -4.27
N ALA A 48 -11.24 -13.14 -4.80
CA ALA A 48 -10.01 -13.76 -5.31
C ALA A 48 -8.75 -13.50 -4.47
N PHE A 49 -8.71 -12.41 -3.70
CA PHE A 49 -7.53 -12.02 -2.93
C PHE A 49 -7.92 -11.31 -1.62
N VAL A 50 -6.99 -11.32 -0.68
CA VAL A 50 -7.12 -10.64 0.61
C VAL A 50 -6.52 -9.24 0.50
N CYS A 51 -7.23 -8.24 1.02
CA CYS A 51 -6.77 -6.87 1.15
C CYS A 51 -7.06 -6.39 2.57
N ASP A 52 -6.02 -6.26 3.40
CA ASP A 52 -6.17 -5.93 4.83
C ASP A 52 -6.20 -4.43 5.12
N THR A 53 -5.85 -3.61 4.13
CA THR A 53 -5.70 -2.16 4.31
C THR A 53 -7.02 -1.41 4.15
N SER A 54 -7.90 -1.89 3.28
CA SER A 54 -9.17 -1.23 3.00
C SER A 54 -10.23 -2.19 2.47
N SER A 55 -11.49 -1.78 2.61
CA SER A 55 -12.65 -2.45 2.03
C SER A 55 -13.65 -1.41 1.53
N VAL A 56 -14.58 -1.86 0.67
CA VAL A 56 -15.63 -1.00 0.14
C VAL A 56 -16.98 -1.58 0.52
N SER A 57 -17.80 -0.77 1.17
CA SER A 57 -19.20 -1.06 1.49
C SER A 57 -20.12 -0.29 0.55
N ALA A 58 -21.25 -0.88 0.17
CA ALA A 58 -22.26 -0.21 -0.64
C ALA A 58 -22.86 1.02 0.06
N ASP A 59 -23.02 0.96 1.39
CA ASP A 59 -23.67 2.03 2.16
C ASP A 59 -22.68 3.11 2.61
N LYS A 60 -21.46 2.71 2.99
CA LYS A 60 -20.46 3.59 3.60
C LYS A 60 -19.34 4.02 2.66
N GLY A 61 -19.24 3.44 1.48
CA GLY A 61 -18.14 3.66 0.55
C GLY A 61 -16.82 3.04 1.05
N LEU A 62 -15.71 3.73 0.79
CA LEU A 62 -14.37 3.27 1.16
C LEU A 62 -14.17 3.31 2.68
N ILE A 63 -13.67 2.22 3.24
CA ILE A 63 -13.31 2.07 4.64
C ILE A 63 -11.81 1.72 4.70
N ILE A 64 -11.01 2.54 5.38
CA ILE A 64 -9.57 2.35 5.54
C ILE A 64 -9.29 1.86 6.95
N ARG A 65 -8.76 0.64 7.09
CA ARG A 65 -8.46 0.01 8.40
C ARG A 65 -9.62 0.13 9.42
N GLY A 66 -10.85 -0.04 8.95
CA GLY A 66 -12.06 0.03 9.78
C GLY A 66 -12.67 1.43 9.95
N ILE A 67 -12.03 2.47 9.42
CA ILE A 67 -12.50 3.86 9.52
C ILE A 67 -13.09 4.31 8.17
N PRO A 68 -14.37 4.73 8.10
CA PRO A 68 -14.95 5.27 6.87
C PRO A 68 -14.16 6.48 6.35
N LEU A 69 -13.90 6.54 5.04
CA LEU A 69 -13.08 7.60 4.43
C LEU A 69 -13.58 9.01 4.78
N LEU A 70 -14.90 9.19 4.79
CA LEU A 70 -15.53 10.49 5.08
C LEU A 70 -15.24 11.00 6.50
N GLU A 71 -14.84 10.12 7.43
CA GLU A 71 -14.47 10.50 8.80
C GLU A 71 -13.02 11.01 8.90
N ILE A 72 -12.16 10.69 7.92
CA ILE A 72 -10.72 10.97 7.96
C ILE A 72 -10.24 11.86 6.82
N THR A 73 -11.12 12.58 6.13
CA THR A 73 -10.73 13.48 5.03
C THR A 73 -9.83 14.65 5.45
N HIS A 74 -9.72 14.89 6.76
CA HIS A 74 -8.96 16.01 7.34
C HIS A 74 -7.54 15.63 7.77
N ILE A 75 -7.19 14.34 7.78
CA ILE A 75 -5.87 13.88 8.21
C ILE A 75 -4.86 13.98 7.07
N LEU A 76 -3.58 14.04 7.41
CA LEU A 76 -2.50 14.17 6.43
C LEU A 76 -2.21 12.86 5.71
N PRO A 77 -1.65 12.89 4.48
CA PRO A 77 -1.23 11.68 3.76
C PRO A 77 -0.26 10.80 4.57
N GLU A 78 0.63 11.39 5.36
CA GLU A 78 1.55 10.65 6.23
C GLU A 78 0.81 9.91 7.36
N GLU A 79 -0.28 10.49 7.88
CA GLU A 79 -1.14 9.84 8.87
C GLU A 79 -1.94 8.69 8.22
N VAL A 80 -2.43 8.89 6.99
CA VAL A 80 -3.06 7.82 6.19
C VAL A 80 -2.07 6.68 5.95
N PHE A 81 -0.82 6.99 5.57
CA PHE A 81 0.22 5.98 5.35
C PHE A 81 0.52 5.17 6.62
N PHE A 82 0.65 5.86 7.76
CA PHE A 82 0.84 5.21 9.05
C PHE A 82 -0.36 4.33 9.43
N LEU A 83 -1.59 4.81 9.21
CA LEU A 83 -2.82 4.06 9.41
C LEU A 83 -2.85 2.79 8.56
N LEU A 84 -2.60 2.91 7.25
CA LEU A 84 -2.60 1.77 6.32
C LEU A 84 -1.62 0.68 6.77
N LEU A 85 -0.46 1.05 7.28
CA LEU A 85 0.57 0.09 7.70
C LEU A 85 0.32 -0.51 9.09
N THR A 86 -0.16 0.28 10.05
CA THR A 86 -0.21 -0.12 11.47
C THR A 86 -1.62 -0.37 12.02
N GLY A 87 -2.66 -0.02 11.27
CA GLY A 87 -4.05 -0.13 11.69
C GLY A 87 -4.52 0.96 12.67
N ARG A 88 -3.68 1.96 13.01
CA ARG A 88 -4.03 3.08 13.90
C ARG A 88 -3.43 4.39 13.42
N LEU A 89 -3.98 5.51 13.89
CA LEU A 89 -3.36 6.82 13.69
C LEU A 89 -2.05 6.94 14.49
N PRO A 90 -1.06 7.70 13.98
CA PRO A 90 0.20 7.95 14.68
C PRO A 90 -0.01 8.89 15.87
N THR A 91 0.89 8.79 16.85
CA THR A 91 1.07 9.86 17.84
C THR A 91 1.82 11.05 17.22
N LYS A 92 1.86 12.20 17.91
CA LYS A 92 2.60 13.39 17.42
C LYS A 92 4.08 13.09 17.16
N ASP A 93 4.73 12.35 18.05
CA ASP A 93 6.14 12.01 17.92
C ASP A 93 6.39 11.04 16.76
N GLU A 94 5.50 10.08 16.56
CA GLU A 94 5.55 9.15 15.42
C GLU A 94 5.35 9.87 14.08
N LEU A 95 4.45 10.86 14.03
CA LEU A 95 4.23 11.67 12.83
C LEU A 95 5.45 12.54 12.50
N VAL A 96 6.08 13.14 13.51
CA VAL A 96 7.31 13.92 13.33
C VAL A 96 8.47 13.03 12.85
N ASP A 97 8.63 11.86 13.45
CA ASP A 97 9.64 10.88 13.02
C ASP A 97 9.40 10.43 11.57
N LEU A 98 8.15 10.12 11.19
CA LEU A 98 7.80 9.72 9.83
C LEU A 98 8.09 10.82 8.81
N LYS A 99 7.72 12.07 9.10
CA LYS A 99 8.00 13.21 8.20
C LYS A 99 9.50 13.44 8.03
N LYS A 100 10.29 13.26 9.10
CA LYS A 100 11.74 13.33 9.03
C LYS A 100 12.32 12.20 8.19
N ASP A 101 11.81 10.98 8.35
CA ASP A 101 12.19 9.82 7.53
C ASP A 101 11.88 10.07 6.05
N PHE A 102 10.71 10.60 5.70
CA PHE A 102 10.40 10.96 4.31
C PHE A 102 11.34 12.04 3.77
N SER A 103 11.60 13.08 4.57
CA SER A 103 12.50 14.17 4.19
C SER A 103 13.92 13.69 3.89
N SER A 104 14.41 12.66 4.58
CA SER A 104 15.74 12.09 4.31
C SER A 104 15.83 11.26 3.04
N HIS A 105 14.71 10.96 2.37
CA HIS A 105 14.65 10.14 1.15
C HIS A 105 14.13 10.93 -0.07
N LEU A 106 14.20 12.27 -0.05
CA LEU A 106 13.74 13.13 -1.15
C LEU A 106 14.71 13.22 -2.33
N GLU A 107 15.97 12.82 -2.15
CA GLU A 107 16.99 12.93 -3.18
C GLU A 107 16.74 11.93 -4.31
N VAL A 108 16.61 12.44 -5.53
CA VAL A 108 16.46 11.64 -6.75
C VAL A 108 17.79 11.68 -7.50
N PRO A 109 18.41 10.53 -7.83
CA PRO A 109 19.70 10.50 -8.53
C PRO A 109 19.67 11.21 -9.89
N ASP A 110 20.75 11.92 -10.22
CA ASP A 110 20.85 12.72 -11.46
C ASP A 110 20.58 11.94 -12.74
N TYR A 111 20.91 10.65 -12.77
CA TYR A 111 20.69 9.83 -13.96
C TYR A 111 19.20 9.65 -14.29
N VAL A 112 18.32 9.71 -13.28
CA VAL A 112 16.87 9.60 -13.47
C VAL A 112 16.37 10.81 -14.24
N TRP A 113 16.82 12.01 -13.84
CA TRP A 113 16.47 13.25 -14.53
C TRP A 113 16.98 13.28 -15.97
N ARG A 114 18.21 12.79 -16.20
CA ARG A 114 18.75 12.66 -17.57
C ARG A 114 17.92 11.70 -18.43
N VAL A 115 17.47 10.57 -17.90
CA VAL A 115 16.58 9.65 -18.64
C VAL A 115 15.28 10.35 -19.01
N LEU A 116 14.68 11.11 -18.09
CA LEU A 116 13.44 11.82 -18.36
C LEU A 116 13.61 12.97 -19.35
N SER A 117 14.75 13.67 -19.35
CA SER A 117 15.01 14.80 -20.26
C SER A 117 15.24 14.37 -21.71
N GLU A 118 15.59 13.11 -21.96
CA GLU A 118 15.77 12.56 -23.32
C GLU A 118 14.45 12.06 -23.93
N MET A 119 13.37 12.02 -23.16
CA MET A 119 12.06 11.63 -23.65
C MET A 119 11.47 12.74 -24.54
N PRO A 120 10.66 12.40 -25.56
CA PRO A 120 9.97 13.40 -26.38
C PRO A 120 9.14 14.38 -25.54
N ASP A 121 9.08 15.66 -25.94
CA ASP A 121 8.33 16.71 -25.24
C ASP A 121 6.83 16.42 -25.15
N ASP A 122 6.28 15.62 -26.07
CA ASP A 122 4.88 15.18 -26.12
C ASP A 122 4.64 13.82 -25.45
N ALA A 123 5.64 13.27 -24.76
CA ALA A 123 5.52 12.01 -24.05
C ALA A 123 4.42 12.10 -22.96
N HIS A 124 3.55 11.09 -22.92
CA HIS A 124 2.46 11.06 -21.96
C HIS A 124 3.00 11.09 -20.51
N PRO A 125 2.43 11.90 -19.60
CA PRO A 125 2.95 12.06 -18.23
C PRO A 125 3.08 10.75 -17.44
N MET A 126 2.16 9.81 -17.62
CA MET A 126 2.26 8.48 -16.99
C MET A 126 3.44 7.65 -17.52
N THR A 127 3.81 7.81 -18.79
CA THR A 127 4.99 7.15 -19.36
C THR A 127 6.25 7.71 -18.73
N LEU A 128 6.34 9.04 -18.60
CA LEU A 128 7.45 9.71 -17.91
C LEU A 128 7.54 9.25 -16.46
N PHE A 129 6.43 9.30 -15.72
CA PHE A 129 6.40 8.91 -14.30
C PHE A 129 6.84 7.46 -14.11
N ASN A 130 6.27 6.52 -14.86
CA ASN A 130 6.64 5.10 -14.77
C ASN A 130 8.12 4.88 -15.13
N THR A 131 8.62 5.55 -16.17
CA THR A 131 10.04 5.47 -16.58
C THR A 131 10.96 5.98 -15.46
N GLY A 132 10.60 7.09 -14.81
CA GLY A 132 11.37 7.62 -13.67
C GLY A 132 11.43 6.63 -12.49
N ILE A 133 10.29 6.02 -12.13
CA ILE A 133 10.26 4.98 -11.09
C ILE A 133 11.12 3.77 -11.46
N LEU A 134 11.03 3.31 -12.72
CA LEU A 134 11.83 2.18 -13.20
C LEU A 134 13.33 2.49 -13.23
N ALA A 135 13.72 3.71 -13.60
CA ALA A 135 15.10 4.14 -13.58
C ALA A 135 15.68 4.10 -12.15
N MET A 136 14.92 4.55 -11.14
CA MET A 136 15.33 4.52 -9.73
C MET A 136 15.53 3.11 -9.15
N GLN A 137 15.17 2.04 -9.87
CA GLN A 137 15.29 0.66 -9.40
C GLN A 137 16.72 0.28 -9.00
N ASN A 138 17.75 0.90 -9.60
CA ASN A 138 19.15 0.67 -9.23
C ASN A 138 19.46 1.01 -7.75
N GLU A 139 18.69 1.92 -7.15
CA GLU A 139 18.83 2.31 -5.74
C GLU A 139 18.12 1.34 -4.78
N SER A 140 17.44 0.30 -5.30
CA SER A 140 16.71 -0.66 -4.47
C SER A 140 17.63 -1.41 -3.51
N VAL A 141 17.43 -1.20 -2.22
CA VAL A 141 18.14 -1.90 -1.13
C VAL A 141 17.67 -3.34 -0.99
N PHE A 142 16.43 -3.67 -1.38
CA PHE A 142 15.90 -5.04 -1.29
C PHE A 142 16.44 -5.97 -2.38
N ARG A 143 16.80 -5.39 -3.54
CA ARG A 143 17.32 -6.15 -4.69
C ARG A 143 18.82 -6.48 -4.55
N LYS A 144 19.56 -5.69 -3.78
CA LYS A 144 20.99 -5.92 -3.47
C LYS A 144 21.13 -7.04 -2.44
#